data_AF-A0A8J8SV40-F1
#
_entry.id   AF-A0A8J8SV40-F1
#
_cell.length_a   1.000
_cell.length_b   1.000
_cell.length_c   1.000
_cell.angle_alpha   90.00
_cell.angle_beta   90.00
_cell.angle_gamma   90.00
#
_symmetry.space_group_name_H-M   'P 1'
#
loop_
_entity.id
_entity.type
_entity.pdbx_description
1 polymer ?
#
loop_
_entity_poly.entity_id
_entity_poly.type
_entity_poly.pdbx_seq_one_letter_code
_entity_poly.pdbx_strand_id
1 'polypeptide(L)'
;MMIKLQVLVDYNLVFNPGLDEIVKVLKEQGPFYGVMGFSQGSAVAVALALLIEMKKIDLGYQLQCFIFVSAMASQLPYDQQLQCKTPSLHLIGLNDFVVDRYYQSQCRSIGLSVQFLNPYVIYHNQGHKVPTLTYQQIKQLKKFFDNPIQDWQQEVFTPKL
;
A
#
# COMPACT_ATOMS: atom_id res chain seq x y z
N MET A 1 42.67 -0.99 5.71
CA MET A 1 41.82 -1.70 4.73
C MET A 1 40.38 -1.63 5.23
N MET A 2 39.63 -0.60 4.85
CA MET A 2 38.23 -0.45 5.25
C MET A 2 37.36 -1.26 4.29
N ILE A 3 36.70 -2.29 4.81
CA ILE A 3 35.68 -3.03 4.09
C ILE A 3 34.47 -2.09 3.99
N LYS A 4 34.29 -1.45 2.82
CA LYS A 4 33.01 -0.85 2.46
C LYS A 4 32.02 -2.00 2.24
N LEU A 5 31.22 -2.31 3.26
CA LEU A 5 30.01 -3.10 3.07
C LEU A 5 29.00 -2.19 2.36
N GLN A 6 29.14 -2.07 1.05
CA GLN A 6 28.08 -1.53 0.21
C GLN A 6 27.11 -2.69 -0.01
N VAL A 7 26.12 -2.81 0.87
CA VAL A 7 24.94 -3.63 0.57
C VAL A 7 24.22 -2.92 -0.57
N LEU A 8 24.64 -3.21 -1.80
CA LEU A 8 23.88 -2.93 -2.99
C LEU A 8 22.68 -3.88 -2.95
N VAL A 9 21.62 -3.46 -2.24
CA VAL A 9 20.30 -4.04 -2.49
C VAL A 9 19.97 -3.60 -3.92
N ASP A 10 20.20 -4.51 -4.86
CA ASP A 10 19.91 -4.31 -6.28
C ASP A 10 18.39 -4.25 -6.44
N TYR A 11 17.88 -3.03 -6.25
CA TYR A 11 16.47 -2.74 -6.25
C TYR A 11 15.97 -2.66 -7.71
N ASN A 12 15.75 -3.82 -8.31
CA ASN A 12 14.71 -3.99 -9.33
C ASN A 12 13.32 -3.85 -8.66
N LEU A 13 13.04 -2.68 -8.06
CA LEU A 13 11.92 -2.41 -7.13
C LEU A 13 10.51 -2.45 -7.75
N VAL A 14 10.37 -3.15 -8.86
CA VAL A 14 9.15 -3.50 -9.59
C VAL A 14 8.93 -2.64 -10.84
N PHE A 15 9.05 -1.29 -10.85
CA PHE A 15 9.09 -0.47 -12.10
C PHE A 15 9.74 0.91 -11.89
N ASN A 16 11.07 1.00 -11.94
CA ASN A 16 11.80 2.25 -11.65
C ASN A 16 11.28 3.47 -12.47
N PRO A 17 11.09 3.36 -13.80
CA PRO A 17 10.57 4.49 -14.59
C PRO A 17 9.14 4.92 -14.22
N GLY A 18 8.31 3.97 -13.79
CA GLY A 18 6.92 4.25 -13.40
C GLY A 18 6.83 4.98 -12.06
N LEU A 19 7.66 4.57 -11.09
CA LEU A 19 7.77 5.26 -9.81
C LEU A 19 8.32 6.68 -10.01
N ASP A 20 9.38 6.84 -10.80
CA ASP A 20 10.00 8.14 -11.06
C ASP A 20 9.01 9.13 -11.68
N GLU A 21 8.24 8.69 -12.68
CA GLU A 21 7.22 9.54 -13.30
C GLU A 21 6.09 9.91 -12.32
N ILE A 22 5.63 8.97 -11.49
CA ILE A 22 4.62 9.26 -10.46
C ILE A 22 5.16 10.28 -9.45
N VAL A 23 6.40 10.13 -8.98
CA VAL A 23 7.02 11.08 -8.04
C VAL A 23 7.11 12.46 -8.67
N LYS A 24 7.50 12.54 -9.94
CA LYS A 24 7.53 13.79 -10.71
C LYS A 24 6.14 14.44 -10.78
N VAL A 25 5.11 13.70 -11.19
CA VAL A 25 3.72 14.20 -11.26
C VAL A 25 3.23 14.70 -9.90
N LEU A 26 3.47 13.92 -8.83
CA LEU A 26 3.07 14.31 -7.47
C LEU A 26 3.72 15.64 -7.03
N LYS A 27 4.99 15.85 -7.38
CA LYS A 27 5.71 17.10 -7.06
C LYS A 27 5.26 18.28 -7.91
N GLU A 28 5.08 18.07 -9.20
CA GLU A 28 4.78 19.16 -10.16
C GLU A 28 3.31 19.57 -10.14
N GLN A 29 2.39 18.64 -9.87
CA GLN A 29 0.94 18.87 -9.96
C GLN A 29 0.24 18.75 -8.60
N GLY A 30 0.99 18.48 -7.52
CA GLY A 30 0.46 18.45 -6.17
C GLY A 30 0.04 19.85 -5.65
N PRO A 31 -0.56 19.89 -4.45
CA PRO A 31 -0.69 18.79 -3.50
C PRO A 31 -1.87 17.86 -3.84
N PHE A 32 -1.60 16.56 -3.90
CA PHE A 32 -2.64 15.52 -3.95
C PHE A 32 -3.07 15.11 -2.53
N TYR A 33 -4.35 14.78 -2.34
CA TYR A 33 -4.83 14.28 -1.05
C TYR A 33 -4.29 12.88 -0.71
N GLY A 34 -4.21 11.99 -1.70
CA GLY A 34 -3.78 10.60 -1.50
C GLY A 34 -3.48 9.91 -2.81
N VAL A 35 -2.98 8.68 -2.72
CA VAL A 35 -2.63 7.86 -3.90
C VAL A 35 -3.44 6.57 -3.88
N MET A 36 -4.00 6.20 -5.02
CA MET A 36 -4.71 4.93 -5.21
C MET A 36 -3.98 4.07 -6.24
N GLY A 37 -3.78 2.79 -5.93
CA GLY A 37 -3.18 1.82 -6.83
C GLY A 37 -4.01 0.54 -6.96
N PHE A 38 -4.21 0.08 -8.20
CA PHE A 38 -4.87 -1.18 -8.52
C PHE A 38 -3.87 -2.18 -9.10
N SER A 39 -3.91 -3.44 -8.65
CA SER A 39 -3.07 -4.52 -9.19
C SER A 39 -1.59 -4.12 -9.18
N GLN A 40 -0.90 -4.08 -10.32
CA GLN A 40 0.48 -3.61 -10.39
C GLN A 40 0.68 -2.15 -9.94
N GLY A 41 -0.30 -1.27 -10.16
CA GLY A 41 -0.26 0.10 -9.65
C GLY A 41 -0.25 0.16 -8.12
N SER A 42 -0.80 -0.83 -7.44
CA SER A 42 -0.70 -0.94 -5.97
C SER A 42 0.74 -1.25 -5.53
N ALA A 43 1.50 -2.04 -6.28
CA ALA A 43 2.91 -2.31 -5.95
C ALA A 43 3.74 -1.03 -6.02
N VAL A 44 3.50 -0.19 -7.03
CA VAL A 44 4.16 1.12 -7.15
C VAL A 44 3.72 2.07 -6.03
N ALA A 45 2.43 2.10 -5.69
CA ALA A 45 1.91 2.91 -4.59
C ALA A 45 2.46 2.48 -3.22
N VAL A 46 2.62 1.17 -2.97
CA VAL A 46 3.26 0.64 -1.75
C VAL A 46 4.73 1.05 -1.70
N ALA A 47 5.47 0.88 -2.81
CA ALA A 47 6.86 1.31 -2.87
C ALA A 47 7.00 2.81 -2.57
N LEU A 48 6.14 3.64 -3.16
CA LEU A 48 6.07 5.08 -2.88
C LEU A 48 5.82 5.35 -1.39
N ALA A 49 4.80 4.71 -0.79
CA ALA A 49 4.46 4.88 0.63
C ALA A 49 5.64 4.58 1.54
N LEU A 50 6.33 3.46 1.30
CA LEU A 50 7.47 3.04 2.10
C LEU A 50 8.70 3.91 1.90
N LEU A 51 8.97 4.36 0.67
CA LEU A 51 10.07 5.29 0.39
C LEU A 51 9.83 6.67 1.03
N ILE A 52 8.58 7.13 1.10
CA ILE A 52 8.20 8.34 1.86
C ILE A 52 8.41 8.10 3.37
N GLU A 53 7.95 6.98 3.93
CA GLU A 53 8.16 6.64 5.35
C GLU A 53 9.67 6.58 5.70
N MET A 54 10.48 5.99 4.82
CA MET A 54 11.94 5.95 4.93
C MET A 54 12.63 7.31 4.72
N LYS A 55 11.89 8.36 4.38
CA LYS A 55 12.41 9.69 4.02
C LYS A 55 13.37 9.68 2.81
N LYS A 56 13.20 8.71 1.91
CA LYS A 56 13.95 8.63 0.63
C LYS A 56 13.27 9.45 -0.47
N ILE A 57 11.97 9.68 -0.36
CA ILE A 57 11.20 10.58 -1.22
C ILE A 57 10.58 11.66 -0.33
N ASP A 58 10.84 12.91 -0.67
CA ASP A 58 10.15 14.07 -0.11
C ASP A 58 9.34 14.74 -1.23
N LEU A 59 8.02 14.84 -1.04
CA LEU A 59 7.09 15.47 -1.98
C LEU A 59 6.90 16.97 -1.72
N GLY A 60 7.41 17.50 -0.60
CA GLY A 60 7.15 18.88 -0.17
C GLY A 60 5.77 19.07 0.49
N TYR A 61 4.96 18.02 0.59
CA TYR A 61 3.68 17.99 1.30
C TYR A 61 3.37 16.55 1.77
N GLN A 62 2.37 16.41 2.65
CA GLN A 62 1.98 15.11 3.22
C GLN A 62 0.74 14.55 2.52
N LEU A 63 0.85 13.32 2.01
CA LEU A 63 -0.31 12.54 1.61
C LEU A 63 -1.13 12.16 2.84
N GLN A 64 -2.44 12.27 2.74
CA GLN A 64 -3.38 11.94 3.83
C GLN A 64 -3.75 10.46 3.84
N CYS A 65 -3.65 9.77 2.70
CA CYS A 65 -3.93 8.34 2.63
C CYS A 65 -3.33 7.62 1.42
N PHE A 66 -3.22 6.30 1.52
CA PHE A 66 -3.08 5.37 0.41
C PHE A 66 -4.31 4.47 0.28
N ILE A 67 -4.67 4.12 -0.95
CA ILE A 67 -5.75 3.16 -1.24
C ILE A 67 -5.20 2.07 -2.15
N PHE A 68 -5.24 0.83 -1.70
CA PHE A 68 -4.77 -0.33 -2.44
C PHE A 68 -5.93 -1.22 -2.81
N VAL A 69 -6.01 -1.59 -4.08
CA VAL A 69 -7.07 -2.46 -4.60
C VAL A 69 -6.44 -3.66 -5.26
N SER A 70 -6.83 -4.87 -4.83
CA SER A 70 -6.23 -6.12 -5.29
C SER A 70 -4.69 -6.04 -5.24
N ALA A 71 -4.18 -5.76 -4.03
CA ALA A 71 -2.80 -5.32 -3.87
C ALA A 71 -1.80 -6.42 -4.23
N MET A 72 -0.79 -6.07 -5.03
CA MET A 72 0.30 -6.96 -5.43
C MET A 72 1.53 -6.68 -4.58
N ALA A 73 2.05 -7.72 -3.92
CA ALA A 73 3.25 -7.59 -3.09
C ALA A 73 4.47 -7.22 -3.96
N SER A 74 5.11 -6.10 -3.64
CA SER A 74 6.50 -5.85 -4.02
C SER A 74 7.42 -6.75 -3.19
N GLN A 75 8.50 -7.26 -3.80
CA GLN A 75 9.58 -7.92 -3.05
C GLN A 75 10.26 -6.87 -2.18
N LEU A 76 9.74 -6.66 -0.97
CA LEU A 76 10.36 -5.80 0.01
C LEU A 76 11.24 -6.65 0.93
N PRO A 77 12.38 -6.12 1.37
CA PRO A 77 13.22 -6.80 2.35
C PRO A 77 12.38 -7.06 3.62
N TYR A 78 12.18 -8.33 3.95
CA TYR A 78 11.41 -8.80 5.12
C TYR A 78 11.98 -8.30 6.46
N ASP A 79 13.24 -7.88 6.42
CA ASP A 79 14.13 -7.53 7.51
C ASP A 79 13.93 -6.11 8.06
N GLN A 80 13.10 -5.28 7.43
CA GLN A 80 12.65 -4.01 8.02
C GLN A 80 11.14 -4.06 8.27
N GLN A 81 10.74 -4.21 9.54
CA GLN A 81 9.38 -3.94 10.01
C GLN A 81 9.10 -2.44 9.87
N LEU A 82 8.91 -1.97 8.64
CA LEU A 82 8.40 -0.64 8.40
C LEU A 82 6.90 -0.67 8.61
N GLN A 83 6.46 0.17 9.53
CA GLN A 83 5.05 0.43 9.78
C GLN A 83 4.75 1.83 9.26
N CYS A 84 4.36 1.92 7.98
CA CYS A 84 4.01 3.19 7.36
C CYS A 84 2.88 3.85 8.14
N LYS A 85 3.10 5.10 8.56
CA LYS A 85 2.18 5.85 9.42
C LYS A 85 1.06 6.54 8.64
N THR A 86 1.22 6.67 7.33
CA THR A 86 0.19 7.25 6.47
C THR A 86 -1.01 6.30 6.43
N PRO A 87 -2.24 6.76 6.72
CA PRO A 87 -3.43 5.93 6.70
C PRO A 87 -3.57 5.14 5.40
N SER A 88 -3.99 3.87 5.49
CA SER A 88 -4.19 3.03 4.31
C SER A 88 -5.53 2.31 4.30
N LEU A 89 -6.15 2.25 3.13
CA LEU A 89 -7.34 1.46 2.85
C LEU A 89 -6.99 0.33 1.88
N HIS A 90 -7.37 -0.90 2.21
CA HIS A 90 -7.13 -2.10 1.41
C HIS A 90 -8.47 -2.68 0.97
N LEU A 91 -8.76 -2.64 -0.33
CA LEU A 91 -9.90 -3.31 -0.95
C LEU A 91 -9.43 -4.69 -1.44
N ILE A 92 -9.90 -5.76 -0.80
CA ILE A 92 -9.42 -7.13 -1.02
C ILE A 92 -10.53 -8.01 -1.58
N GLY A 93 -10.29 -8.64 -2.73
CA GLY A 93 -11.19 -9.60 -3.35
C GLY A 93 -11.09 -10.99 -2.72
N LEU A 94 -12.18 -11.55 -2.18
CA LEU A 94 -12.20 -12.88 -1.54
C LEU A 94 -11.98 -14.07 -2.50
N ASN A 95 -11.93 -13.82 -3.81
CA ASN A 95 -11.68 -14.82 -4.86
C ASN A 95 -10.73 -14.25 -5.93
N ASP A 96 -9.73 -13.49 -5.50
CA ASP A 96 -8.72 -12.92 -6.39
C ASP A 96 -7.73 -13.99 -6.87
N PHE A 97 -8.21 -14.87 -7.76
CA PHE A 97 -7.42 -15.97 -8.30
C PHE A 97 -6.23 -15.54 -9.15
N VAL A 98 -6.15 -14.26 -9.56
CA VAL A 98 -5.01 -13.72 -10.31
C VAL A 98 -3.82 -13.55 -9.36
N VAL A 99 -4.07 -13.02 -8.17
CA VAL A 99 -3.06 -12.93 -7.12
C VAL A 99 -2.78 -14.33 -6.53
N ASP A 100 -3.80 -15.18 -6.37
CA ASP A 100 -3.64 -16.47 -5.70
C ASP A 100 -2.95 -17.54 -6.55
N ARG A 101 -3.28 -17.65 -7.86
CA ARG A 101 -2.78 -18.76 -8.71
C ARG A 101 -1.35 -18.55 -9.18
N TYR A 102 -0.89 -17.30 -9.33
CA TYR A 102 0.47 -17.04 -9.81
C TYR A 102 1.52 -17.15 -8.69
N TYR A 103 1.10 -17.09 -7.41
CA TYR A 103 2.03 -16.90 -6.29
C TYR A 103 1.71 -17.72 -5.02
N GLN A 104 0.81 -18.70 -5.08
CA GLN A 104 0.46 -19.62 -3.97
C GLN A 104 0.19 -18.92 -2.61
N SER A 105 -0.29 -17.68 -2.62
CA SER A 105 -0.52 -16.93 -1.38
C SER A 105 -1.67 -15.96 -1.52
N GLN A 106 -2.86 -16.39 -1.06
CA GLN A 106 -3.96 -15.49 -0.66
C GLN A 106 -3.52 -14.44 0.37
N CYS A 107 -2.33 -14.62 0.95
CA CYS A 107 -1.73 -13.75 1.95
C CYS A 107 -1.02 -12.51 1.40
N ARG A 108 -1.01 -12.20 0.09
CA ARG A 108 -0.26 -11.02 -0.40
C ARG A 108 -0.95 -9.69 -0.10
N SER A 109 -2.23 -9.52 -0.44
CA SER A 109 -2.91 -8.24 -0.16
C SER A 109 -3.13 -8.04 1.35
N ILE A 110 -3.48 -9.10 2.08
CA ILE A 110 -3.59 -9.06 3.55
C ILE A 110 -2.22 -8.88 4.20
N GLY A 111 -1.21 -9.61 3.75
CA GLY A 111 0.16 -9.51 4.24
C GLY A 111 0.76 -8.14 4.00
N LEU A 112 0.46 -7.48 2.87
CA LEU A 112 0.85 -6.09 2.63
C LEU A 112 0.24 -5.12 3.64
N SER A 113 -0.98 -5.38 4.11
CA SER A 113 -1.62 -4.51 5.09
C SER A 113 -0.84 -4.41 6.40
N VAL A 114 -0.05 -5.43 6.76
CA VAL A 114 0.76 -5.43 7.99
C VAL A 114 1.96 -4.46 7.92
N GLN A 115 2.27 -3.93 6.74
CA GLN A 115 3.31 -2.90 6.55
C GLN A 115 2.80 -1.49 6.86
N PHE A 116 1.52 -1.34 7.19
CA PHE A 116 0.89 -0.07 7.51
C PHE A 116 0.40 -0.09 8.94
N LEU A 117 0.53 1.03 9.64
CA LEU A 117 -0.09 1.19 10.94
C LEU A 117 -1.60 1.24 10.77
N ASN A 118 -2.26 0.28 11.40
CA ASN A 118 -3.70 0.15 11.46
C ASN A 118 -4.34 0.32 10.07
N PRO A 119 -4.23 -0.68 9.19
CA PRO A 119 -4.86 -0.63 7.88
C PRO A 119 -6.38 -0.76 8.01
N TYR A 120 -7.15 0.00 7.22
CA TYR A 120 -8.58 -0.27 7.03
C TYR A 120 -8.74 -1.31 5.94
N VAL A 121 -9.46 -2.40 6.18
CA VAL A 121 -9.67 -3.47 5.19
C VAL A 121 -11.15 -3.59 4.86
N ILE A 122 -11.47 -3.57 3.56
CA ILE A 122 -12.80 -3.87 3.04
C ILE A 122 -12.70 -5.05 2.08
N TYR A 123 -13.31 -6.17 2.46
CA TYR A 123 -13.42 -7.35 1.61
C TYR A 123 -14.57 -7.23 0.61
N HIS A 124 -14.41 -7.81 -0.58
CA HIS A 124 -15.47 -7.90 -1.59
C HIS A 124 -15.44 -9.22 -2.37
N ASN A 125 -16.58 -9.65 -2.89
CA ASN A 125 -16.72 -10.93 -3.60
C ASN A 125 -16.55 -10.82 -5.13
N GLN A 126 -15.82 -9.80 -5.59
CA GLN A 126 -15.74 -9.47 -7.03
C GLN A 126 -14.42 -9.89 -7.69
N GLY A 127 -13.51 -10.55 -6.98
CA GLY A 127 -12.22 -11.00 -7.52
C GLY A 127 -11.24 -9.85 -7.82
N HIS A 128 -10.41 -10.01 -8.86
CA HIS A 128 -9.34 -9.08 -9.24
C HIS A 128 -9.84 -7.85 -10.03
N LYS A 129 -10.52 -6.92 -9.36
CA LYS A 129 -11.00 -5.68 -10.00
C LYS A 129 -11.20 -4.58 -8.99
N VAL A 130 -11.30 -3.35 -9.49
CA VAL A 130 -11.90 -2.25 -8.74
C VAL A 130 -13.36 -2.61 -8.42
N PRO A 131 -13.73 -2.77 -7.14
CA PRO A 131 -15.05 -3.26 -6.78
C PRO A 131 -16.11 -2.18 -6.95
N THR A 132 -17.31 -2.60 -7.35
CA THR A 132 -18.52 -1.81 -7.10
C THR A 132 -18.90 -1.99 -5.63
N LEU A 133 -18.88 -0.93 -4.83
CA LEU A 133 -19.13 -1.04 -3.39
C LEU A 133 -20.63 -1.13 -3.10
N THR A 134 -20.99 -2.04 -2.19
CA THR A 134 -22.33 -2.08 -1.59
C THR A 134 -22.56 -0.87 -0.70
N TYR A 135 -23.82 -0.59 -0.35
CA TYR A 135 -24.15 0.49 0.59
C TYR A 135 -23.39 0.39 1.93
N GLN A 136 -23.19 -0.82 2.47
CA GLN A 136 -22.44 -1.01 3.70
C GLN A 136 -20.94 -0.72 3.51
N GLN A 137 -20.36 -1.15 2.39
CA GLN A 137 -18.95 -0.85 2.09
C GLN A 137 -18.74 0.64 1.78
N ILE A 138 -19.73 1.33 1.21
CA ILE A 138 -19.68 2.79 1.05
C ILE A 138 -19.69 3.48 2.42
N LYS A 139 -20.45 2.99 3.41
CA LYS A 139 -20.38 3.51 4.79
C LYS A 139 -19.01 3.30 5.41
N GLN A 140 -18.38 2.14 5.19
CA GLN A 140 -17.02 1.87 5.64
C GLN A 140 -16.00 2.81 4.98
N LEU A 141 -16.12 3.02 3.66
CA LEU A 141 -15.29 3.96 2.91
C LEU A 141 -15.44 5.39 3.45
N LYS A 142 -16.67 5.84 3.71
CA LYS A 142 -16.92 7.15 4.34
C LYS A 142 -16.28 7.25 5.71
N LYS A 143 -16.44 6.22 6.56
CA LYS A 143 -15.80 6.17 7.88
C LYS A 143 -14.28 6.32 7.81
N PHE A 144 -13.63 5.76 6.79
CA PHE A 144 -12.20 5.92 6.57
C PHE A 144 -11.82 7.39 6.29
N PHE A 145 -12.57 8.10 5.45
CA PHE A 145 -12.30 9.50 5.12
C PHE A 145 -12.77 10.51 6.18
N ASP A 146 -13.82 10.20 6.93
CA ASP A 146 -14.38 11.08 7.97
C ASP A 146 -13.50 11.09 9.24
N ASN A 147 -12.69 10.05 9.46
CA ASN A 147 -11.84 9.93 10.65
C ASN A 147 -10.42 9.43 10.32
N PRO A 148 -9.63 10.19 9.54
CA PRO A 148 -8.31 9.75 9.11
C PRO A 148 -7.27 9.76 10.24
N ILE A 149 -7.54 10.41 11.39
CA ILE A 149 -6.49 10.77 12.37
C ILE A 149 -6.76 10.35 13.84
N GLN A 150 -7.96 9.94 14.26
CA GLN A 150 -8.15 9.65 15.71
C GLN A 150 -7.84 8.21 16.11
N ASP A 151 -6.66 8.08 16.73
CA ASP A 151 -6.32 7.14 17.81
C ASP A 151 -6.43 5.64 17.50
N TRP A 152 -5.77 5.22 16.42
CA TRP A 152 -5.55 3.81 16.14
C TRP A 152 -4.33 3.35 16.98
N GLN A 153 -4.48 3.37 18.30
CA GLN A 153 -3.43 2.92 19.22
C GLN A 153 -3.19 1.42 19.03
N GLN A 154 -2.09 1.09 18.36
CA GLN A 154 -1.37 -0.18 18.49
C GLN A 154 -2.15 -1.49 18.24
N GLU A 155 -3.10 -1.54 17.31
CA GLU A 155 -3.63 -2.83 16.88
C GLU A 155 -3.10 -3.19 15.48
N VAL A 156 -2.09 -4.06 15.45
CA VAL A 156 -1.73 -4.78 14.24
C VAL A 156 -2.96 -5.59 13.83
N PHE A 157 -3.50 -5.31 12.64
CA PHE A 157 -4.60 -6.09 12.08
C PHE A 157 -4.17 -7.55 12.01
N THR A 158 -4.77 -8.36 12.88
CA THR A 158 -4.61 -9.81 12.87
C THR A 158 -5.84 -10.35 12.14
N PRO A 159 -5.71 -10.94 10.94
CA PRO A 159 -6.85 -11.52 10.25
C PRO A 159 -7.42 -12.63 11.13
N LYS A 160 -8.68 -12.49 11.56
CA LYS A 160 -9.43 -13.61 12.13
C LYS A 160 -9.91 -14.46 10.95
N LEU A 161 -9.27 -15.61 10.78
CA LEU A 161 -9.68 -16.67 9.85
C LEU A 161 -10.99 -17.32 10.33
#